data_AF-A0A940M6A3-F1
#
_entry.id   AF-A0A940M6A3-F1
#
_cell.length_a   1.000
_cell.length_b   1.000
_cell.length_c   1.000
_cell.angle_alpha   90.00
_cell.angle_beta   90.00
_cell.angle_gamma   90.00
#
_symmetry.space_group_name_H-M   'P 1'
#
loop_
_entity.id
_entity.type
_entity.pdbx_description
1 polymer ?
#
loop_
_entity_poly.entity_id
_entity_poly.type
_entity_poly.pdbx_seq_one_letter_code
_entity_poly.pdbx_strand_id
1 'polypeptide(L)' 'MITHQQAHALIAAGEARADAIGVPVNIAVLDAGAHLKAFARQDDAVLGAIDIAIGKARTA' A
#
# COMPACT_ATOMS: atom_id res chain seq x y z
N MET A 1 14.86 0.91 9.79
CA MET A 1 13.71 1.81 9.59
C MET A 1 13.56 2.04 8.09
N ILE A 2 12.35 1.91 7.53
CA ILE A 2 12.13 2.09 6.09
C ILE A 2 12.21 3.57 5.70
N THR A 3 12.92 3.87 4.62
CA THR A 3 13.03 5.24 4.08
C THR A 3 11.81 5.60 3.23
N HIS A 4 11.60 6.90 2.99
CA HIS A 4 10.57 7.39 2.08
C HIS A 4 10.70 6.76 0.67
N GLN A 5 11.92 6.76 0.12
CA GLN A 5 12.18 6.18 -1.20
C GLN A 5 11.87 4.68 -1.27
N GLN A 6 12.23 3.92 -0.23
CA GLN A 6 11.90 2.49 -0.17
C GLN A 6 10.39 2.25 -0.10
N ALA A 7 9.66 3.04 0.69
CA ALA A 7 8.20 2.92 0.80
C ALA A 7 7.50 3.17 -0.56
N HIS A 8 7.94 4.19 -1.29
CA HIS A 8 7.43 4.45 -2.64
C HIS A 8 7.82 3.38 -3.66
N ALA A 9 9.02 2.80 -3.56
CA ALA A 9 9.43 1.70 -4.42
C ALA A 9 8.56 0.44 -4.20
N LEU A 10 8.18 0.15 -2.95
CA LEU A 10 7.26 -0.94 -2.63
C LEU A 10 5.86 -0.70 -3.21
N ILE A 11 5.35 0.53 -3.12
CA ILE A 11 4.08 0.91 -3.73
C ILE A 11 4.13 0.70 -5.24
N ALA A 12 5.14 1.24 -5.92
CA ALA A 12 5.28 1.11 -7.37
C ALA A 12 5.36 -0.35 -7.82
N ALA A 13 6.04 -1.21 -7.06
CA ALA A 13 6.08 -2.65 -7.34
C ALA A 13 4.71 -3.32 -7.16
N GLY A 14 3.96 -2.91 -6.13
CA GLY A 14 2.60 -3.40 -5.88
C GLY A 14 1.60 -2.96 -6.96
N GLU A 15 1.67 -1.69 -7.39
CA GLU A 15 0.87 -1.13 -8.48
C GLU A 15 1.17 -1.85 -9.80
N ALA A 16 2.46 -2.03 -10.14
CA ALA A 16 2.84 -2.77 -11.36
C ALA A 16 2.28 -4.20 -11.38
N ARG A 17 2.23 -4.87 -10.22
CA ARG A 17 1.61 -6.20 -10.10
C ARG A 17 0.09 -6.13 -10.22
N ALA A 18 -0.54 -5.13 -9.60
CA ALA A 18 -1.98 -4.90 -9.66
C ALA A 18 -2.45 -4.65 -11.10
N ASP A 19 -1.69 -3.84 -11.84
CA ASP A 19 -1.91 -3.58 -13.27
C ASP A 19 -1.78 -4.86 -14.09
N ALA A 20 -0.74 -5.66 -13.82
CA ALA A 20 -0.52 -6.93 -14.53
C ALA A 20 -1.64 -7.96 -14.31
N ILE A 21 -2.38 -7.89 -13.21
CA ILE A 21 -3.52 -8.78 -12.92
C ILE A 21 -4.89 -8.11 -13.17
N GLY A 22 -4.92 -6.83 -13.53
CA GLY A 22 -6.15 -6.07 -13.79
C GLY A 22 -7.02 -5.86 -12.55
N VAL A 23 -6.42 -5.76 -11.36
CA VAL A 23 -7.17 -5.56 -10.10
C VAL A 23 -6.68 -4.29 -9.43
N PRO A 24 -7.46 -3.20 -9.41
CA PRO A 24 -7.08 -1.98 -8.71
C PRO A 24 -7.00 -2.18 -7.19
N VAL A 25 -5.94 -1.69 -6.55
CA VAL A 25 -5.68 -1.92 -5.12
C VAL A 25 -5.45 -0.65 -4.29
N ASN A 26 -5.55 -0.82 -2.98
CA ASN A 26 -5.04 0.10 -1.97
C ASN A 26 -3.78 -0.53 -1.35
N ILE A 27 -2.69 0.22 -1.25
CA ILE A 27 -1.41 -0.23 -0.70
C ILE A 27 -1.01 0.68 0.45
N ALA A 28 -0.79 0.09 1.63
CA ALA A 28 -0.31 0.79 2.82
C ALA A 28 1.06 0.26 3.23
N VAL A 29 2.01 1.17 3.50
CA VAL A 29 3.33 0.84 4.02
C VAL A 29 3.50 1.53 5.37
N LEU A 30 3.80 0.76 6.40
CA LEU A 30 4.11 1.27 7.75
C LEU A 30 5.60 1.09 8.05
N ASP A 31 6.11 1.87 8.98
CA ASP A 31 7.42 1.61 9.58
C ASP A 31 7.35 0.62 10.76
N ALA A 32 8.50 0.35 11.38
CA ALA A 32 8.60 -0.57 12.51
C ALA A 32 7.82 -0.13 13.76
N GLY A 33 7.43 1.15 13.84
CA GLY A 33 6.57 1.68 14.90
C GLY A 33 5.07 1.59 14.57
N ALA A 34 4.71 0.92 13.47
CA ALA A 34 3.35 0.90 12.92
C ALA A 34 2.80 2.31 12.63
N HIS A 35 3.68 3.23 12.21
CA HIS A 35 3.31 4.56 11.73
C HIS A 35 3.25 4.58 10.21
N LEU A 36 2.22 5.23 9.65
CA LEU A 36 1.99 5.24 8.22
C LEU A 36 3.13 5.98 7.52
N LYS A 37 3.82 5.29 6.61
CA LYS A 37 4.95 5.86 5.87
C LYS A 37 4.57 6.30 4.47
N ALA A 38 3.76 5.49 3.80
CA ALA A 38 3.22 5.80 2.48
C ALA A 38 1.89 5.05 2.27
N PHE A 39 1.02 5.63 1.46
CA PHE A 39 -0.25 5.04 1.06
C PHE A 39 -0.55 5.43 -0.38
N ALA A 40 -1.04 4.48 -1.17
CA ALA A 40 -1.54 4.72 -2.51
C ALA A 40 -2.85 3.98 -2.73
N ARG A 41 -3.75 4.63 -3.46
CA ARG A 41 -5.01 4.07 -3.94
C ARG A 41 -5.05 4.24 -5.44
N GLN A 42 -5.13 3.14 -6.17
CA GLN A 42 -5.35 3.18 -7.60
C GLN A 42 -6.78 3.63 -7.92
N ASP A 43 -6.95 4.17 -9.12
CA ASP A 43 -8.27 4.50 -9.65
C ASP A 43 -9.16 3.25 -9.66
N ASP A 44 -10.46 3.42 -9.41
CA ASP A 44 -11.45 2.33 -9.29
C ASP A 44 -11.22 1.30 -8.16
N ALA A 45 -10.19 1.47 -7.32
CA ALA A 45 -10.00 0.63 -6.15
C ALA A 45 -11.13 0.82 -5.13
N VAL A 46 -11.61 -0.30 -4.57
CA VAL A 46 -12.72 -0.34 -3.60
C VAL A 46 -12.45 0.58 -2.41
N LEU A 47 -13.35 1.54 -2.17
CA LEU A 47 -13.20 2.55 -1.10
C LEU A 47 -13.11 1.91 0.29
N GLY A 48 -13.94 0.89 0.56
CA GLY A 48 -13.91 0.16 1.84
C GLY A 48 -12.62 -0.63 2.09
N ALA A 49 -11.76 -0.79 1.07
CA ALA A 49 -10.50 -1.50 1.23
C ALA A 49 -9.35 -0.61 1.73
N ILE A 50 -9.56 0.71 1.90
CA ILE A 50 -8.58 1.64 2.48
C ILE A 50 -8.21 1.21 3.90
N ASP A 51 -9.21 1.12 4.78
CA ASP A 51 -9.00 0.73 6.19
C ASP A 51 -8.48 -0.70 6.31
N ILE A 52 -8.90 -1.58 5.40
CA ILE A 52 -8.44 -2.97 5.32
C ILE A 52 -6.95 -3.02 4.99
N ALA A 53 -6.46 -2.22 4.04
CA ALA A 53 -5.04 -2.19 3.67
C ALA A 53 -4.18 -1.70 4.85
N ILE A 54 -4.60 -0.63 5.52
CA ILE A 54 -3.91 -0.09 6.70
C ILE A 54 -3.94 -1.11 7.84
N GLY A 55 -5.09 -1.76 8.08
CA GLY A 55 -5.25 -2.79 9.11
C GLY A 55 -4.34 -3.98 8.87
N LYS A 56 -4.30 -4.52 7.64
CA LYS A 56 -3.40 -5.62 7.26
C LYS A 56 -1.93 -5.28 7.50
N ALA A 57 -1.51 -4.09 7.08
CA ALA A 57 -0.13 -3.65 7.24
C ALA A 57 0.24 -3.49 8.72
N ARG A 58 -0.71 -3.12 9.59
CA ARG A 58 -0.49 -2.99 11.05
C ARG A 58 -0.31 -4.33 11.75
N THR A 59 -0.90 -5.41 11.22
CA THR A 59 -0.86 -6.75 11.82
C THR A 59 0.24 -7.66 11.25
N ALA A 60 0.98 -7.22 10.23
CA ALA A 60 2.03 -7.99 9.57
C ALA A 60 3.30 -8.12 10.44
#